data_AF-A0A8T4AVB7-F1
#
_entry.id   AF-A0A8T4AVB7-F1
#
_cell.length_a   1.000
_cell.length_b   1.000
_cell.length_c   1.000
_cell.angle_alpha   90.00
_cell.angle_beta   90.00
_cell.angle_gamma   90.00
#
_symmetry.space_group_name_H-M   'P 1'
#
loop_
_entity.id
_entity.type
_entity.pdbx_description
1 polymer ?
#
loop_
_entity_poly.entity_id
_entity_poly.type
_entity_poly.pdbx_seq_one_letter_code
_entity_poly.pdbx_strand_id
1 'polypeptide(L)'
;MGTGVVHSLWSNLDWEDYRNITLIGSALVAIFVGMPLLYLRTHAAVTQLKLSEEGQNLDRYQMGSTMLGDDKLSVRTAGIFGLHELVQTSPKQHFRIVWKVLAAFTNGESDIALRNDQDIPERTDIKSAIVSLETLRKQHRELAAEVLVKSDLSFNYIYIPYVDFRDAWLEGFSFKYATINSSKFDRADLNGVEFDAAVMDSSNFAFAKMRMASFVGASLINANFYNGTLAGAQLDLCNLTKAKFSGADLANASMKNTILDEVDLSGAQVHGVNFYGAVMKRTILSNEQLSYAQLSKDQLATVITKGH
;
A
#
# COMPACT_ATOMS: atom_id res chain seq x y z
N MET A 1 -38.57 -30.58 58.60
CA MET A 1 -38.72 -29.23 59.19
C MET A 1 -38.64 -28.23 58.05
N GLY A 2 -39.77 -27.69 57.56
CA GLY A 2 -39.73 -26.76 56.41
C GLY A 2 -41.08 -26.36 55.83
N THR A 3 -42.18 -27.07 56.15
CA THR A 3 -43.52 -26.76 55.64
C THR A 3 -44.32 -25.79 56.53
N GLY A 4 -43.96 -25.65 57.82
CA GLY A 4 -44.64 -24.76 58.76
C GLY A 4 -44.26 -23.27 58.62
N VAL A 5 -43.06 -22.98 58.11
CA VAL A 5 -42.58 -21.59 57.96
C VAL A 5 -43.22 -20.90 56.75
N VAL A 6 -43.53 -21.66 55.69
CA VAL A 6 -44.17 -21.09 54.50
C VAL A 6 -45.61 -20.71 54.81
N HIS A 7 -46.36 -21.51 55.56
CA HIS A 7 -47.77 -21.22 55.85
C HIS A 7 -47.96 -20.02 56.81
N SER A 8 -47.03 -19.77 57.73
CA SER A 8 -47.08 -18.63 58.66
C SER A 8 -46.70 -17.28 58.03
N LEU A 9 -46.07 -17.28 56.86
CA LEU A 9 -45.69 -16.05 56.16
C LEU A 9 -46.86 -15.42 55.39
N TRP A 10 -47.86 -16.21 55.00
CA TRP A 10 -48.99 -15.74 54.18
C TRP A 10 -50.27 -15.42 54.97
N SER A 11 -50.34 -15.83 56.24
CA SER A 11 -51.54 -15.66 57.08
C SER A 11 -51.70 -14.27 57.69
N ASN A 12 -50.67 -13.40 57.59
CA ASN A 12 -50.64 -12.06 58.19
C ASN A 12 -50.53 -10.91 57.16
N LEU A 13 -50.68 -11.21 55.87
CA LEU A 13 -50.62 -10.20 54.80
C LEU A 13 -52.00 -9.58 54.59
N ASP A 14 -52.08 -8.26 54.60
CA ASP A 14 -53.31 -7.54 54.29
C ASP A 14 -53.51 -7.39 52.76
N TRP A 15 -54.63 -6.78 52.35
CA TRP A 15 -54.93 -6.59 50.94
C TRP A 15 -53.93 -5.68 50.21
N GLU A 16 -53.31 -4.72 50.92
CA GLU A 16 -52.28 -3.87 50.32
C GLU A 16 -50.98 -4.64 50.08
N ASP A 17 -50.61 -5.54 50.99
CA ASP A 17 -49.46 -6.41 50.84
C ASP A 17 -49.59 -7.36 49.63
N TYR A 18 -50.75 -7.96 49.42
CA TYR A 18 -51.03 -8.79 48.23
C TYR A 18 -50.94 -7.98 46.92
N ARG A 19 -51.45 -6.74 46.91
CA ARG A 19 -51.35 -5.84 45.75
C ARG A 19 -49.89 -5.50 45.44
N ASN A 20 -49.09 -5.19 46.47
CA ASN A 20 -47.69 -4.85 46.33
C ASN A 20 -46.84 -6.04 45.86
N ILE A 21 -47.07 -7.25 46.39
CA ILE A 21 -46.38 -8.48 45.93
C ILE A 21 -46.71 -8.78 44.46
N THR A 22 -47.95 -8.60 44.03
CA THR A 22 -48.36 -8.82 42.63
C THR A 22 -47.77 -7.77 41.69
N LEU A 23 -47.70 -6.51 42.12
CA LEU A 23 -47.02 -5.44 41.38
C LEU A 23 -45.51 -5.69 41.27
N ILE A 24 -44.85 -6.10 42.35
CA ILE A 24 -43.43 -6.44 42.36
C ILE A 24 -43.19 -7.68 41.48
N GLY A 25 -44.02 -8.72 41.57
CA GLY A 25 -43.93 -9.92 40.75
C GLY A 25 -44.10 -9.63 39.26
N SER A 26 -45.08 -8.83 38.88
CA SER A 26 -45.29 -8.42 37.48
C SER A 26 -44.17 -7.51 36.95
N ALA A 27 -43.64 -6.60 37.76
CA ALA A 27 -42.47 -5.80 37.42
C ALA A 27 -41.22 -6.66 37.24
N LEU A 28 -41.00 -7.66 38.11
CA LEU A 28 -39.90 -8.60 38.00
C LEU A 28 -40.02 -9.46 36.73
N VAL A 29 -41.21 -9.94 36.38
CA VAL A 29 -41.44 -10.65 35.11
C VAL A 29 -41.14 -9.75 33.91
N ALA A 30 -41.58 -8.49 33.93
CA ALA A 30 -41.26 -7.53 32.88
C ALA A 30 -39.76 -7.25 32.76
N ILE A 31 -39.01 -7.26 33.86
CA ILE A 31 -37.55 -7.11 33.85
C ILE A 31 -36.88 -8.40 33.36
N PHE A 32 -37.18 -9.56 33.95
CA PHE A 32 -36.53 -10.84 33.65
C PHE A 32 -36.88 -11.40 32.27
N VAL A 33 -38.04 -11.06 31.70
CA VAL A 33 -38.45 -11.48 30.35
C VAL A 33 -38.29 -10.35 29.34
N GLY A 34 -38.70 -9.13 29.71
CA GLY A 34 -38.67 -7.98 28.81
C GLY A 34 -37.27 -7.46 28.52
N MET A 35 -36.36 -7.38 29.51
CA MET A 35 -34.98 -6.91 29.25
C MET A 35 -34.21 -7.86 28.33
N PRO A 36 -34.22 -9.19 28.51
CA PRO A 36 -33.55 -10.09 27.57
C PRO A 36 -34.14 -10.04 26.15
N LEU A 37 -35.46 -9.91 26.01
CA LEU A 37 -36.11 -9.77 24.71
C LEU A 37 -35.75 -8.44 24.03
N LEU A 38 -35.71 -7.34 24.80
CA LEU A 38 -35.27 -6.04 24.29
C LEU A 38 -33.80 -6.08 23.88
N TYR A 39 -32.93 -6.70 24.69
CA TYR A 39 -31.52 -6.93 24.37
C TYR A 39 -31.34 -7.76 23.10
N LEU A 40 -32.07 -8.86 22.95
CA LEU A 40 -32.03 -9.68 21.73
C LEU A 40 -32.50 -8.91 20.51
N ARG A 41 -33.57 -8.10 20.63
CA ARG A 41 -34.07 -7.26 19.53
C ARG A 41 -33.08 -6.17 19.14
N THR A 42 -32.48 -5.47 20.10
CA THR A 42 -31.50 -4.42 19.80
C THR A 42 -30.22 -5.02 19.23
N HIS A 43 -29.76 -6.17 19.76
CA HIS A 43 -28.61 -6.88 19.21
C HIS A 43 -28.87 -7.37 17.78
N ALA A 44 -30.04 -7.95 17.51
CA ALA A 44 -30.44 -8.35 16.16
C ALA A 44 -30.55 -7.14 15.22
N ALA A 45 -31.13 -6.03 15.66
CA ALA A 45 -31.26 -4.80 14.87
C ALA A 45 -29.90 -4.18 14.54
N VAL A 46 -28.98 -4.10 15.50
CA VAL A 46 -27.61 -3.62 15.28
C VAL A 46 -26.85 -4.55 14.32
N THR A 47 -27.07 -5.86 14.42
CA THR A 47 -26.45 -6.84 13.51
C THR A 47 -27.00 -6.71 12.09
N GLN A 48 -28.32 -6.50 11.94
CA GLN A 48 -28.95 -6.26 10.65
C GLN A 48 -28.49 -4.95 10.01
N LEU A 49 -28.31 -3.87 10.79
CA LEU A 49 -27.76 -2.62 10.31
C LEU A 49 -26.34 -2.78 9.79
N LYS A 50 -25.47 -3.49 10.53
CA LYS A 50 -24.10 -3.82 10.08
C LYS A 50 -24.10 -4.65 8.80
N LEU A 51 -24.94 -5.68 8.72
CA LEU A 51 -25.06 -6.52 7.52
C LEU A 51 -25.61 -5.73 6.31
N SER A 52 -26.55 -4.81 6.54
CA SER A 52 -27.09 -3.94 5.49
C SER A 52 -26.06 -2.92 5.00
N GLU A 53 -25.26 -2.36 5.89
CA GLU A 53 -24.15 -1.45 5.56
C GLU A 53 -23.05 -2.20 4.79
N GLU A 54 -22.67 -3.40 5.23
CA GLU A 54 -21.76 -4.29 4.51
C GLU A 54 -22.29 -4.66 3.12
N GLY A 55 -23.59 -4.93 2.99
CA GLY A 55 -24.26 -5.21 1.72
C GLY A 55 -24.24 -4.02 0.76
N GLN A 56 -24.60 -2.83 1.23
CA GLN A 56 -24.55 -1.61 0.41
C GLN A 56 -23.13 -1.27 -0.03
N ASN A 57 -22.14 -1.47 0.83
CA ASN A 57 -20.74 -1.24 0.49
C ASN A 57 -20.25 -2.27 -0.54
N LEU A 58 -20.68 -3.53 -0.44
CA LEU A 58 -20.40 -4.57 -1.42
C LEU A 58 -21.02 -4.25 -2.79
N ASP A 59 -22.26 -3.76 -2.83
CA ASP A 59 -22.95 -3.40 -4.08
C ASP A 59 -22.26 -2.22 -4.76
N ARG A 60 -21.92 -1.16 -4.01
CA ARG A 60 -21.13 -0.03 -4.52
C ARG A 60 -19.75 -0.48 -5.01
N TYR A 61 -19.11 -1.42 -4.31
CA TYR A 61 -17.84 -2.01 -4.72
C TYR A 61 -17.97 -2.80 -6.02
N GLN A 62 -19.02 -3.61 -6.18
CA GLN A 62 -19.29 -4.34 -7.43
C GLN A 62 -19.55 -3.38 -8.59
N MET A 63 -20.33 -2.33 -8.36
CA MET A 63 -20.63 -1.32 -9.37
C MET A 63 -19.37 -0.56 -9.82
N GLY A 64 -18.54 -0.10 -8.88
CA GLY A 64 -17.26 0.52 -9.19
C GLY A 64 -16.30 -0.44 -9.91
N SER A 65 -16.31 -1.73 -9.53
CA SER A 65 -15.54 -2.77 -10.23
C SER A 65 -15.94 -2.95 -11.68
N THR A 66 -17.23 -3.01 -11.97
CA THR A 66 -17.73 -3.18 -13.35
C THR A 66 -17.37 -1.98 -14.21
N MET A 67 -17.44 -0.77 -13.63
CA MET A 67 -17.08 0.47 -14.32
C MET A 67 -15.61 0.55 -14.73
N LEU A 68 -14.71 -0.08 -13.97
CA LEU A 68 -13.28 -0.14 -14.32
C LEU A 68 -12.98 -0.97 -15.57
N GLY A 69 -13.83 -1.95 -15.89
CA GLY A 69 -13.70 -2.79 -17.10
C GLY A 69 -14.38 -2.23 -18.34
N ASP A 70 -14.97 -1.03 -18.28
CA ASP A 70 -15.71 -0.43 -19.39
C ASP A 70 -14.76 0.21 -20.41
N ASP A 71 -15.07 0.13 -21.71
CA ASP A 71 -14.26 0.69 -22.81
C ASP A 71 -14.19 2.24 -22.79
N LYS A 72 -15.20 2.89 -22.18
CA LYS A 72 -15.32 4.34 -22.12
C LYS A 72 -14.58 4.90 -20.92
N LEU A 73 -13.69 5.85 -21.21
CA LEU A 73 -12.90 6.54 -20.21
C LEU A 73 -13.73 7.18 -19.08
N SER A 74 -14.80 7.91 -19.41
CA SER A 74 -15.64 8.59 -18.42
C SER A 74 -16.26 7.63 -17.41
N VAL A 75 -16.54 6.38 -17.83
CA VAL A 75 -17.11 5.33 -16.98
C VAL A 75 -16.04 4.76 -16.04
N ARG A 76 -14.83 4.49 -16.57
CA ARG A 76 -13.69 4.06 -15.74
C ARG A 76 -13.32 5.10 -14.68
N THR A 77 -13.30 6.38 -15.05
CA THR A 77 -13.03 7.49 -14.11
C THR A 77 -14.11 7.58 -13.03
N ALA A 78 -15.39 7.44 -13.39
CA ALA A 78 -16.48 7.38 -12.41
C ALA A 78 -16.35 6.17 -11.46
N GLY A 79 -15.88 5.01 -11.97
CA GLY A 79 -15.58 3.83 -11.16
C GLY A 79 -14.47 4.07 -10.13
N ILE A 80 -13.39 4.77 -10.50
CA ILE A 80 -12.32 5.17 -9.58
C ILE A 80 -12.85 6.10 -8.49
N PHE A 81 -13.64 7.12 -8.85
CA PHE A 81 -14.24 8.05 -7.87
C PHE A 81 -15.23 7.35 -6.92
N GLY A 82 -16.06 6.44 -7.42
CA GLY A 82 -17.01 5.69 -6.59
C GLY A 82 -16.33 4.73 -5.62
N LEU A 83 -15.22 4.11 -6.03
CA LEU A 83 -14.40 3.29 -5.13
C LEU A 83 -13.61 4.13 -4.13
N HIS A 84 -13.22 5.36 -4.49
CA HIS A 84 -12.60 6.30 -3.55
C HIS A 84 -13.57 6.71 -2.41
N GLU A 85 -14.85 6.94 -2.70
CA GLU A 85 -15.84 7.26 -1.65
C GLU A 85 -16.00 6.11 -0.63
N LEU A 86 -15.86 4.85 -1.08
CA LEU A 86 -15.87 3.65 -0.22
C LEU A 86 -14.63 3.52 0.68
N VAL A 87 -13.50 4.10 0.28
CA VAL A 87 -12.24 4.06 1.05
C VAL A 87 -12.36 4.86 2.34
N GLN A 88 -13.04 6.00 2.32
CA GLN A 88 -13.19 6.86 3.51
C GLN A 88 -14.12 6.24 4.57
N THR A 89 -14.94 5.26 4.19
CA THR A 89 -15.98 4.69 5.05
C THR A 89 -15.68 3.26 5.52
N SER A 90 -14.66 2.57 4.98
CA SER A 90 -14.36 1.16 5.35
C SER A 90 -12.89 0.73 5.19
N PRO A 91 -12.11 0.64 6.28
CA PRO A 91 -10.69 0.22 6.26
C PRO A 91 -10.45 -1.19 5.68
N LYS A 92 -11.41 -2.12 5.82
CA LYS A 92 -11.29 -3.48 5.28
C LYS A 92 -11.42 -3.55 3.75
N GLN A 93 -12.13 -2.60 3.14
CA GLN A 93 -12.31 -2.53 1.68
C GLN A 93 -11.23 -1.68 0.99
N HIS A 94 -10.52 -0.85 1.76
CA HIS A 94 -9.38 -0.04 1.34
C HIS A 94 -8.35 -0.86 0.53
N PHE A 95 -7.97 -2.03 1.03
CA PHE A 95 -7.02 -2.94 0.38
C PHE A 95 -7.47 -3.38 -1.03
N ARG A 96 -8.76 -3.74 -1.20
CA ARG A 96 -9.31 -4.24 -2.47
C ARG A 96 -9.45 -3.15 -3.54
N ILE A 97 -9.52 -1.89 -3.12
CA ILE A 97 -9.69 -0.73 -3.99
C ILE A 97 -8.34 -0.17 -4.40
N VAL A 98 -7.41 -0.04 -3.44
CA VAL A 98 -5.97 0.14 -3.70
C VAL A 98 -5.50 -0.87 -4.73
N TRP A 99 -5.83 -2.14 -4.55
CA TRP A 99 -5.49 -3.21 -5.49
C TRP A 99 -6.01 -3.00 -6.92
N LYS A 100 -7.19 -2.42 -7.11
CA LYS A 100 -7.77 -2.18 -8.44
C LYS A 100 -7.26 -0.91 -9.10
N VAL A 101 -7.00 0.13 -8.31
CA VAL A 101 -6.27 1.33 -8.75
C VAL A 101 -4.90 0.89 -9.26
N LEU A 102 -4.17 0.11 -8.47
CA LEU A 102 -2.91 -0.50 -8.87
C LEU A 102 -3.03 -1.33 -10.15
N ALA A 103 -4.03 -2.21 -10.25
CA ALA A 103 -4.28 -3.02 -11.45
C ALA A 103 -4.59 -2.19 -12.71
N ALA A 104 -5.17 -0.99 -12.55
CA ALA A 104 -5.44 -0.07 -13.66
C ALA A 104 -4.20 0.72 -14.13
N PHE A 105 -3.18 0.84 -13.28
CA PHE A 105 -1.94 1.58 -13.56
C PHE A 105 -0.74 0.66 -13.88
N THR A 106 -0.85 -0.64 -13.62
CA THR A 106 0.04 -1.70 -14.11
C THR A 106 -0.38 -2.14 -15.51
N ASN A 107 0.56 -2.56 -16.38
CA ASN A 107 0.23 -3.03 -17.73
C ASN A 107 -0.92 -4.05 -17.71
N GLY A 108 -1.92 -3.80 -18.57
CA GLY A 108 -3.22 -4.48 -18.57
C GLY A 108 -3.10 -5.99 -18.48
N GLU A 109 -3.81 -6.59 -17.52
CA GLU A 109 -3.96 -8.04 -17.33
C GLU A 109 -2.66 -8.89 -17.27
N SER A 110 -1.46 -8.30 -17.28
CA SER A 110 -0.23 -9.08 -17.22
C SER A 110 0.10 -9.45 -15.78
N ASP A 111 -0.27 -10.67 -15.40
CA ASP A 111 0.41 -11.44 -14.37
C ASP A 111 0.46 -10.82 -12.97
N ILE A 112 -0.69 -10.53 -12.37
CA ILE A 112 -0.83 -10.81 -10.92
C ILE A 112 -1.09 -12.31 -10.74
N ALA A 113 -0.23 -13.12 -11.37
CA ALA A 113 -0.28 -14.56 -11.30
C ALA A 113 0.36 -14.99 -9.97
N LEU A 114 -0.48 -15.53 -9.08
CA LEU A 114 -0.08 -16.77 -8.42
C LEU A 114 0.22 -17.76 -9.55
N ARG A 115 1.49 -17.81 -10.00
CA ARG A 115 1.92 -18.61 -11.16
C ARG A 115 1.47 -20.07 -11.01
N ASN A 116 0.73 -20.56 -11.99
CA ASN A 116 1.03 -21.81 -12.68
C ASN A 116 0.35 -21.89 -14.07
N ASP A 117 1.15 -22.38 -15.02
CA ASP A 117 0.88 -22.94 -16.35
C ASP A 117 0.54 -22.08 -17.59
N GLN A 118 1.60 -21.98 -18.42
CA GLN A 118 1.76 -22.28 -19.85
C GLN A 118 0.83 -21.69 -20.94
N ASP A 119 1.53 -21.21 -21.98
CA ASP A 119 1.11 -20.91 -23.36
C ASP A 119 0.06 -19.82 -23.60
N ILE A 120 0.53 -18.63 -24.03
CA ILE A 120 -0.31 -17.69 -24.80
C ILE A 120 0.51 -17.14 -25.99
N PRO A 121 0.02 -17.28 -27.24
CA PRO A 121 0.78 -16.92 -28.44
C PRO A 121 0.67 -15.42 -28.80
N GLU A 122 1.78 -14.86 -29.29
CA GLU A 122 1.89 -13.48 -29.79
C GLU A 122 0.93 -13.22 -30.96
N ARG A 123 0.01 -12.26 -30.78
CA ARG A 123 -0.93 -11.81 -31.81
C ARG A 123 -0.76 -10.31 -32.10
N THR A 124 -0.92 -9.96 -33.38
CA THR A 124 -0.67 -8.63 -33.97
C THR A 124 -1.68 -7.56 -33.52
N ASP A 125 -2.81 -7.98 -32.96
CA ASP A 125 -3.86 -7.17 -32.31
C ASP A 125 -3.40 -6.54 -30.97
N ILE A 126 -2.52 -7.23 -30.25
CA ILE A 126 -1.89 -6.75 -29.01
C ILE A 126 -1.02 -5.51 -29.29
N LYS A 127 -0.33 -5.46 -30.44
CA LYS A 127 0.46 -4.28 -30.84
C LYS A 127 -0.40 -3.05 -31.13
N SER A 128 -1.57 -3.21 -31.74
CA SER A 128 -2.51 -2.09 -31.99
C SER A 128 -3.20 -1.61 -30.71
N ALA A 129 -3.46 -2.51 -29.76
CA ALA A 129 -3.96 -2.15 -28.44
C ALA A 129 -2.89 -1.40 -27.62
N ILE A 130 -1.63 -1.83 -27.68
CA ILE A 130 -0.49 -1.14 -27.05
C ILE A 130 -0.31 0.28 -27.59
N VAL A 131 -0.35 0.48 -28.91
CA VAL A 131 -0.23 1.82 -29.52
C VAL A 131 -1.41 2.74 -29.15
N SER A 132 -2.61 2.17 -28.99
CA SER A 132 -3.79 2.91 -28.52
C SER A 132 -3.69 3.26 -27.02
N LEU A 133 -3.12 2.37 -26.20
CA LEU A 133 -2.81 2.58 -24.79
C LEU A 133 -1.68 3.60 -24.58
N GLU A 134 -0.67 3.65 -25.46
CA GLU A 134 0.39 4.66 -25.46
C GLU A 134 -0.14 6.07 -25.78
N THR A 135 -1.13 6.14 -26.67
CA THR A 135 -1.83 7.39 -27.02
C THR A 135 -2.74 7.85 -25.86
N LEU A 136 -3.43 6.91 -25.18
CA LEU A 136 -4.16 7.15 -23.93
C LEU A 136 -3.23 7.61 -22.79
N ARG A 137 -2.05 7.00 -22.61
CA ARG A 137 -1.06 7.36 -21.56
C ARG A 137 -0.62 8.82 -21.60
N LYS A 138 -0.61 9.43 -22.79
CA LYS A 138 -0.24 10.85 -22.96
C LYS A 138 -1.37 11.80 -22.53
N GLN A 139 -2.62 11.46 -22.83
CA GLN A 139 -3.80 12.23 -22.42
C GLN A 139 -4.21 11.99 -20.95
N HIS A 140 -3.92 10.81 -20.39
CA HIS A 140 -4.26 10.46 -19.01
C HIS A 140 -3.31 10.99 -17.95
N ARG A 141 -2.15 11.51 -18.35
CA ARG A 141 -1.13 12.03 -17.44
C ARG A 141 -1.63 13.26 -16.65
N GLU A 142 -2.37 14.13 -17.33
CA GLU A 142 -2.89 15.38 -16.77
C GLU A 142 -4.10 15.11 -15.85
N LEU A 143 -4.99 14.19 -16.22
CA LEU A 143 -6.21 13.89 -15.45
C LEU A 143 -5.92 13.03 -14.21
N ALA A 144 -4.99 12.07 -14.30
CA ALA A 144 -4.58 11.28 -13.14
C ALA A 144 -3.79 12.13 -12.15
N ALA A 145 -2.93 13.05 -12.61
CA ALA A 145 -2.30 14.05 -11.74
C ALA A 145 -3.33 14.96 -11.06
N GLU A 146 -4.37 15.41 -11.77
CA GLU A 146 -5.46 16.19 -11.19
C GLU A 146 -6.26 15.39 -10.14
N VAL A 147 -6.53 14.11 -10.39
CA VAL A 147 -7.17 13.21 -9.41
C VAL A 147 -6.25 12.99 -8.22
N LEU A 148 -4.96 12.67 -8.40
CA LEU A 148 -3.99 12.40 -7.33
C LEU A 148 -3.77 13.62 -6.42
N VAL A 149 -3.64 14.80 -7.01
CA VAL A 149 -3.50 16.07 -6.27
C VAL A 149 -4.79 16.42 -5.52
N LYS A 150 -5.96 16.04 -6.03
CA LYS A 150 -7.27 16.36 -5.41
C LYS A 150 -7.83 15.28 -4.48
N SER A 151 -7.37 14.02 -4.56
CA SER A 151 -8.04 12.88 -3.90
C SER A 151 -7.32 12.32 -2.67
N ASP A 152 -6.16 12.85 -2.28
CA ASP A 152 -5.41 12.37 -1.11
C ASP A 152 -5.21 10.83 -1.12
N LEU A 153 -5.15 10.25 -2.33
CA LEU A 153 -5.04 8.81 -2.58
C LEU A 153 -3.60 8.37 -2.31
N SER A 154 -3.20 8.46 -1.05
CA SER A 154 -1.90 8.01 -0.60
C SER A 154 -1.93 6.51 -0.32
N PHE A 155 -0.95 5.80 -0.85
CA PHE A 155 -0.61 4.42 -0.45
C PHE A 155 0.22 4.43 0.82
N ASN A 156 0.05 5.43 1.67
CA ASN A 156 0.82 5.56 2.89
C ASN A 156 0.37 4.48 3.89
N TYR A 157 1.32 3.96 4.66
CA TYR A 157 1.08 2.95 5.71
C TYR A 157 0.53 1.59 5.21
N ILE A 158 0.43 1.35 3.90
CA ILE A 158 -0.14 0.08 3.42
C ILE A 158 0.81 -1.08 3.64
N TYR A 159 0.27 -2.29 3.79
CA TYR A 159 1.03 -3.54 3.88
C TYR A 159 0.65 -4.45 2.70
N ILE A 160 1.47 -4.43 1.65
CA ILE A 160 1.32 -5.27 0.44
C ILE A 160 2.67 -5.83 -0.04
N PRO A 161 3.27 -6.80 0.67
CA PRO A 161 4.48 -7.42 0.17
C PRO A 161 4.21 -8.24 -1.12
N TYR A 162 5.25 -8.45 -1.92
CA TYR A 162 5.24 -9.27 -3.14
C TYR A 162 4.37 -8.75 -4.29
N VAL A 163 4.05 -7.46 -4.30
CA VAL A 163 3.21 -6.88 -5.35
C VAL A 163 3.99 -6.67 -6.65
N ASP A 164 3.31 -6.82 -7.77
CA ASP A 164 3.87 -6.67 -9.10
C ASP A 164 3.43 -5.34 -9.71
N PHE A 165 4.35 -4.39 -9.76
CA PHE A 165 4.26 -3.07 -10.37
C PHE A 165 5.15 -2.93 -11.60
N ARG A 166 5.47 -4.04 -12.28
CA ARG A 166 6.27 -3.97 -13.49
C ARG A 166 5.59 -3.09 -14.53
N ASP A 167 6.40 -2.23 -15.15
CA ASP A 167 5.95 -1.28 -16.18
C ASP A 167 4.86 -0.28 -15.72
N ALA A 168 4.56 -0.22 -14.41
CA ALA A 168 3.51 0.62 -13.86
C ALA A 168 3.84 2.11 -13.99
N TRP A 169 2.82 2.96 -14.11
CA TRP A 169 2.98 4.41 -14.00
C TRP A 169 2.50 4.88 -12.62
N LEU A 170 3.45 5.23 -11.76
CA LEU A 170 3.24 5.68 -10.37
C LEU A 170 3.98 7.00 -10.11
N GLU A 171 4.11 7.86 -11.13
CA GLU A 171 4.75 9.17 -11.02
C GLU A 171 4.01 10.06 -10.00
N GLY A 172 4.75 10.58 -9.03
CA GLY A 172 4.21 11.45 -7.98
C GLY A 172 3.34 10.77 -6.92
N PHE A 173 3.19 9.43 -6.95
CA PHE A 173 2.43 8.73 -5.92
C PHE A 173 3.17 8.71 -4.58
N SER A 174 2.42 8.63 -3.48
CA SER A 174 2.97 8.53 -2.13
C SER A 174 2.71 7.15 -1.54
N PHE A 175 3.77 6.50 -1.07
CA PHE A 175 3.85 5.20 -0.41
C PHE A 175 4.64 5.33 0.92
N LYS A 176 4.58 6.51 1.56
CA LYS A 176 5.29 6.78 2.81
C LYS A 176 4.88 5.78 3.88
N TYR A 177 5.84 5.26 4.62
CA TYR A 177 5.62 4.25 5.67
C TYR A 177 4.99 2.92 5.18
N ALA A 178 4.90 2.69 3.87
CA ALA A 178 4.36 1.44 3.34
C ALA A 178 5.33 0.27 3.57
N THR A 179 4.79 -0.93 3.73
CA THR A 179 5.55 -2.19 3.72
C THR A 179 5.22 -2.97 2.45
N ILE A 180 6.17 -2.96 1.52
CA ILE A 180 6.02 -3.49 0.16
C ILE A 180 7.27 -4.28 -0.25
N ASN A 181 7.80 -5.07 0.69
CA ASN A 181 8.96 -5.95 0.52
C ASN A 181 8.79 -6.92 -0.66
N SER A 182 9.91 -7.29 -1.28
CA SER A 182 9.98 -8.29 -2.35
C SER A 182 9.06 -7.98 -3.54
N SER A 183 8.73 -6.71 -3.74
CA SER A 183 7.84 -6.27 -4.82
C SER A 183 8.63 -5.99 -6.10
N LYS A 184 7.96 -6.07 -7.25
CA LYS A 184 8.58 -5.83 -8.55
C LYS A 184 8.15 -4.49 -9.10
N PHE A 185 9.09 -3.61 -9.34
CA PHE A 185 8.94 -2.30 -9.97
C PHE A 185 9.78 -2.20 -11.24
N ASP A 186 10.26 -3.32 -11.80
CA ASP A 186 11.13 -3.25 -12.97
C ASP A 186 10.44 -2.57 -14.15
N ARG A 187 11.16 -1.63 -14.78
CA ARG A 187 10.68 -0.73 -15.85
C ARG A 187 9.53 0.22 -15.46
N ALA A 188 9.13 0.28 -14.19
CA ALA A 188 8.11 1.21 -13.73
C ALA A 188 8.53 2.68 -13.89
N ASP A 189 7.55 3.56 -14.07
CA ASP A 189 7.73 5.00 -14.10
C ASP A 189 7.30 5.58 -12.75
N LEU A 190 8.31 5.85 -11.93
CA LEU A 190 8.26 6.22 -10.51
C LEU A 190 8.86 7.62 -10.27
N ASN A 191 8.87 8.50 -11.29
CA ASN A 191 9.47 9.83 -11.11
C ASN A 191 8.71 10.59 -10.02
N GLY A 192 9.43 11.27 -9.12
CA GLY A 192 8.82 12.04 -8.03
C GLY A 192 7.98 11.23 -7.03
N VAL A 193 8.00 9.89 -7.08
CA VAL A 193 7.31 9.05 -6.09
C VAL A 193 7.90 9.28 -4.69
N GLU A 194 7.08 9.14 -3.66
CA GLU A 194 7.51 9.25 -2.27
C GLU A 194 7.42 7.89 -1.56
N PHE A 195 8.57 7.30 -1.23
CA PHE A 195 8.73 6.07 -0.46
C PHE A 195 9.35 6.34 0.93
N ASP A 196 9.19 7.54 1.48
CA ASP A 196 9.85 7.91 2.73
C ASP A 196 9.45 6.96 3.87
N ALA A 197 10.44 6.48 4.61
CA ALA A 197 10.29 5.49 5.67
C ALA A 197 9.56 4.20 5.26
N ALA A 198 9.48 3.89 3.96
CA ALA A 198 8.92 2.63 3.48
C ALA A 198 9.89 1.46 3.73
N VAL A 199 9.32 0.26 3.85
CA VAL A 199 10.07 -1.00 3.99
C VAL A 199 9.87 -1.77 2.70
N MET A 200 10.93 -1.83 1.89
CA MET A 200 10.94 -2.33 0.51
C MET A 200 12.10 -3.30 0.27
N ASP A 201 12.53 -4.00 1.31
CA ASP A 201 13.65 -4.96 1.26
C ASP A 201 13.42 -6.00 0.16
N SER A 202 14.49 -6.35 -0.55
CA SER A 202 14.50 -7.31 -1.68
C SER A 202 13.59 -6.94 -2.85
N SER A 203 13.14 -5.69 -2.96
CA SER A 203 12.34 -5.23 -4.11
C SER A 203 13.19 -5.00 -5.36
N ASN A 204 12.58 -5.16 -6.52
CA ASN A 204 13.26 -5.04 -7.82
C ASN A 204 12.85 -3.77 -8.57
N PHE A 205 13.73 -2.79 -8.67
CA PHE A 205 13.57 -1.54 -9.44
C PHE A 205 14.44 -1.51 -10.71
N ALA A 206 14.87 -2.65 -11.22
CA ALA A 206 15.72 -2.69 -12.40
C ALA A 206 15.08 -1.93 -13.57
N PHE A 207 15.84 -1.05 -14.21
CA PHE A 207 15.37 -0.20 -15.32
C PHE A 207 14.22 0.77 -14.99
N ALA A 208 13.83 0.93 -13.72
CA ALA A 208 12.77 1.86 -13.35
C ALA A 208 13.23 3.32 -13.50
N LYS A 209 12.30 4.22 -13.81
CA LYS A 209 12.52 5.66 -13.86
C LYS A 209 12.13 6.26 -12.51
N MET A 210 13.08 6.82 -11.79
CA MET A 210 12.93 7.31 -10.41
C MET A 210 13.57 8.70 -10.27
N ARG A 211 13.50 9.54 -11.31
CA ARG A 211 14.04 10.90 -11.24
C ARG A 211 13.32 11.68 -10.14
N MET A 212 14.07 12.37 -9.30
CA MET A 212 13.53 13.15 -8.18
C MET A 212 12.66 12.34 -7.19
N ALA A 213 12.74 11.01 -7.20
CA ALA A 213 12.03 10.17 -6.23
C ALA A 213 12.60 10.36 -4.81
N SER A 214 11.75 10.25 -3.80
CA SER A 214 12.15 10.33 -2.40
C SER A 214 12.05 8.96 -1.75
N PHE A 215 13.10 8.53 -1.06
CA PHE A 215 13.18 7.29 -0.31
C PHE A 215 13.65 7.56 1.13
N VAL A 216 13.51 8.79 1.64
CA VAL A 216 14.21 9.23 2.86
C VAL A 216 13.89 8.30 4.04
N GLY A 217 14.93 7.71 4.64
CA GLY A 217 14.79 6.78 5.75
C GLY A 217 14.20 5.40 5.41
N ALA A 218 14.07 5.04 4.12
CA ALA A 218 13.54 3.75 3.71
C ALA A 218 14.51 2.59 4.00
N SER A 219 13.94 1.39 4.20
CA SER A 219 14.69 0.13 4.19
C SER A 219 14.64 -0.48 2.79
N LEU A 220 15.81 -0.65 2.19
CA LEU A 220 16.04 -1.10 0.82
C LEU A 220 17.11 -2.20 0.79
N ILE A 221 17.14 -3.05 1.82
CA ILE A 221 18.15 -4.10 1.98
C ILE A 221 17.97 -5.11 0.84
N ASN A 222 19.06 -5.47 0.15
CA ASN A 222 19.05 -6.32 -1.04
C ASN A 222 18.21 -5.80 -2.23
N ALA A 223 17.79 -4.52 -2.23
CA ALA A 223 17.01 -3.98 -3.36
C ALA A 223 17.85 -3.91 -4.64
N ASN A 224 17.20 -4.11 -5.79
CA ASN A 224 17.86 -4.10 -7.10
C ASN A 224 17.51 -2.85 -7.90
N PHE A 225 18.45 -1.94 -8.07
CA PHE A 225 18.36 -0.72 -8.88
C PHE A 225 19.16 -0.81 -10.19
N TYR A 226 19.51 -2.02 -10.65
CA TYR A 226 20.28 -2.24 -11.87
C TYR A 226 19.74 -1.43 -13.07
N ASN A 227 20.59 -0.62 -13.70
CA ASN A 227 20.22 0.28 -14.81
C ASN A 227 18.99 1.19 -14.55
N GLY A 228 18.64 1.44 -13.28
CA GLY A 228 17.59 2.38 -12.91
C GLY A 228 18.02 3.83 -13.13
N THR A 229 17.06 4.74 -13.31
CA THR A 229 17.34 6.18 -13.44
C THR A 229 16.93 6.94 -12.19
N LEU A 230 17.89 7.28 -11.34
CA LEU A 230 17.71 7.93 -10.02
C LEU A 230 18.30 9.34 -9.96
N ALA A 231 18.48 10.02 -11.11
CA ALA A 231 19.01 11.38 -11.13
C ALA A 231 18.19 12.31 -10.20
N GLY A 232 18.88 12.97 -9.27
CA GLY A 232 18.29 13.85 -8.26
C GLY A 232 17.46 13.16 -7.17
N ALA A 233 17.45 11.82 -7.09
CA ALA A 233 16.71 11.10 -6.05
C ALA A 233 17.26 11.36 -4.64
N GLN A 234 16.38 11.29 -3.64
CA GLN A 234 16.73 11.46 -2.23
C GLN A 234 16.75 10.08 -1.54
N LEU A 235 17.93 9.58 -1.23
CA LEU A 235 18.19 8.31 -0.55
C LEU A 235 18.85 8.52 0.83
N ASP A 236 18.64 9.72 1.41
CA ASP A 236 19.15 10.10 2.71
C ASP A 236 18.62 9.15 3.80
N LEU A 237 19.47 8.82 4.78
CA LEU A 237 19.13 7.97 5.93
C LEU A 237 18.67 6.54 5.58
N CYS A 238 18.79 6.11 4.33
CA CYS A 238 18.35 4.78 3.91
C CYS A 238 19.26 3.67 4.46
N ASN A 239 18.70 2.48 4.59
CA ASN A 239 19.50 1.25 4.66
C ASN A 239 19.52 0.56 3.29
N LEU A 240 20.65 0.67 2.59
CA LEU A 240 20.88 0.07 1.27
C LEU A 240 21.82 -1.14 1.35
N THR A 241 21.97 -1.78 2.52
CA THR A 241 22.86 -2.94 2.68
C THR A 241 22.60 -3.98 1.58
N LYS A 242 23.64 -4.37 0.84
CA LYS A 242 23.59 -5.32 -0.29
C LYS A 242 22.72 -4.91 -1.49
N ALA A 243 22.31 -3.64 -1.57
CA ALA A 243 21.61 -3.15 -2.74
C ALA A 243 22.51 -3.15 -3.99
N LYS A 244 21.89 -3.27 -5.17
CA LYS A 244 22.61 -3.32 -6.46
C LYS A 244 22.28 -2.08 -7.26
N PHE A 245 23.29 -1.28 -7.60
CA PHE A 245 23.17 -0.07 -8.41
C PHE A 245 23.98 -0.15 -9.70
N SER A 246 24.46 -1.33 -10.10
CA SER A 246 25.28 -1.45 -11.29
C SER A 246 24.59 -0.84 -12.52
N GLY A 247 25.29 0.07 -13.20
CA GLY A 247 24.79 0.82 -14.37
C GLY A 247 23.69 1.86 -14.08
N ALA A 248 23.30 2.08 -12.82
CA ALA A 248 22.27 3.06 -12.47
C ALA A 248 22.75 4.50 -12.69
N ASP A 249 21.86 5.39 -13.11
CA ASP A 249 22.11 6.83 -13.14
C ASP A 249 21.77 7.44 -11.77
N LEU A 250 22.78 7.84 -11.01
CA LEU A 250 22.65 8.49 -9.70
C LEU A 250 23.06 9.97 -9.76
N ALA A 251 23.12 10.57 -10.94
CA ALA A 251 23.52 11.98 -11.13
C ALA A 251 22.85 12.92 -10.12
N ASN A 252 23.65 13.63 -9.32
CA ASN A 252 23.17 14.57 -8.30
C ASN A 252 22.21 14.00 -7.24
N ALA A 253 22.17 12.67 -7.06
CA ALA A 253 21.39 12.05 -5.99
C ALA A 253 21.98 12.36 -4.60
N SER A 254 21.13 12.34 -3.58
CA SER A 254 21.57 12.51 -2.19
C SER A 254 21.55 11.16 -1.47
N MET A 255 22.67 10.78 -0.85
CA MET A 255 22.84 9.56 -0.05
C MET A 255 23.49 9.90 1.29
N LYS A 256 23.02 10.98 1.94
CA LYS A 256 23.60 11.43 3.20
C LYS A 256 23.20 10.50 4.33
N ASN A 257 24.15 10.17 5.20
CA ASN A 257 23.93 9.33 6.38
C ASN A 257 23.31 7.96 6.03
N THR A 258 23.58 7.45 4.83
CA THR A 258 23.04 6.19 4.31
C THR A 258 23.97 5.02 4.64
N ILE A 259 23.40 3.82 4.84
CA ILE A 259 24.19 2.58 5.01
C ILE A 259 24.34 1.91 3.65
N LEU A 260 25.58 1.83 3.14
CA LEU A 260 25.95 1.28 1.82
C LEU A 260 26.84 0.02 1.96
N ASP A 261 26.65 -0.75 3.03
CA ASP A 261 27.44 -1.96 3.27
C ASP A 261 27.21 -3.03 2.18
N GLU A 262 28.29 -3.53 1.57
CA GLU A 262 28.24 -4.55 0.49
C GLU A 262 27.43 -4.13 -0.75
N VAL A 263 27.35 -2.83 -1.04
CA VAL A 263 26.65 -2.30 -2.21
C VAL A 263 27.52 -2.39 -3.46
N ASP A 264 26.92 -2.78 -4.59
CA ASP A 264 27.57 -2.73 -5.91
C ASP A 264 27.16 -1.47 -6.68
N LEU A 265 28.05 -0.48 -6.74
CA LEU A 265 27.88 0.73 -7.56
C LEU A 265 28.61 0.62 -8.91
N SER A 266 29.15 -0.53 -9.31
CA SER A 266 30.00 -0.63 -10.50
C SER A 266 29.28 -0.18 -11.78
N GLY A 267 29.88 0.79 -12.48
CA GLY A 267 29.30 1.37 -13.70
C GLY A 267 28.14 2.36 -13.48
N ALA A 268 27.77 2.65 -12.24
CA ALA A 268 26.78 3.69 -11.93
C ALA A 268 27.30 5.10 -12.21
N GLN A 269 26.46 6.02 -12.67
CA GLN A 269 26.83 7.43 -12.81
C GLN A 269 26.72 8.12 -11.45
N VAL A 270 27.85 8.34 -10.77
CA VAL A 270 27.89 8.90 -9.40
C VAL A 270 28.33 10.37 -9.35
N HIS A 271 28.30 11.08 -10.48
CA HIS A 271 28.72 12.47 -10.52
C HIS A 271 27.78 13.37 -9.69
N GLY A 272 28.36 14.17 -8.79
CA GLY A 272 27.58 15.05 -7.91
C GLY A 272 26.79 14.33 -6.83
N VAL A 273 26.97 13.01 -6.64
CA VAL A 273 26.31 12.28 -5.54
C VAL A 273 26.86 12.76 -4.20
N ASN A 274 25.96 13.08 -3.27
CA ASN A 274 26.33 13.48 -1.92
C ASN A 274 26.36 12.27 -0.97
N PHE A 275 27.57 11.81 -0.64
CA PHE A 275 27.80 10.70 0.31
C PHE A 275 28.11 11.18 1.74
N TYR A 276 27.81 12.43 2.11
CA TYR A 276 28.17 12.96 3.43
C TYR A 276 27.59 12.10 4.57
N GLY A 277 28.46 11.58 5.43
CA GLY A 277 28.07 10.71 6.55
C GLY A 277 27.67 9.29 6.16
N ALA A 278 27.74 8.91 4.87
CA ALA A 278 27.42 7.55 4.44
C ALA A 278 28.47 6.54 4.92
N VAL A 279 28.00 5.36 5.34
CA VAL A 279 28.84 4.23 5.75
C VAL A 279 29.01 3.29 4.55
N MET A 280 30.23 3.14 4.03
CA MET A 280 30.50 2.50 2.72
C MET A 280 31.38 1.25 2.84
N LYS A 281 31.10 0.34 3.78
CA LYS A 281 31.97 -0.83 4.00
C LYS A 281 31.76 -1.85 2.88
N ARG A 282 32.86 -2.26 2.23
CA ARG A 282 32.81 -3.26 1.14
C ARG A 282 31.93 -2.80 -0.04
N THR A 283 31.72 -1.49 -0.21
CA THR A 283 31.04 -0.93 -1.38
C THR A 283 31.95 -1.03 -2.59
N ILE A 284 31.45 -1.55 -3.71
CA ILE A 284 32.22 -1.72 -4.95
C ILE A 284 32.06 -0.48 -5.82
N LEU A 285 33.17 0.16 -6.19
CA LEU A 285 33.25 1.28 -7.12
C LEU A 285 34.31 0.98 -8.20
N SER A 286 34.16 1.57 -9.39
CA SER A 286 35.25 1.61 -10.38
C SER A 286 36.22 2.77 -10.09
N ASN A 287 37.43 2.68 -10.64
CA ASN A 287 38.44 3.73 -10.50
C ASN A 287 37.97 5.09 -11.05
N GLU A 288 37.22 5.09 -12.16
CA GLU A 288 36.66 6.30 -12.75
C GLU A 288 35.66 6.97 -11.80
N GLN A 289 34.80 6.18 -11.16
CA GLN A 289 33.79 6.68 -10.22
C GLN A 289 34.41 7.32 -8.97
N LEU A 290 35.55 6.82 -8.48
CA LEU A 290 36.28 7.43 -7.36
C LEU A 290 36.74 8.86 -7.64
N SER A 291 37.03 9.19 -8.90
CA SER A 291 37.47 10.54 -9.28
C SER A 291 36.35 11.58 -9.23
N TYR A 292 35.09 11.14 -9.37
CA TYR A 292 33.91 12.01 -9.39
C TYR A 292 33.11 11.98 -8.08
N ALA A 293 33.21 10.89 -7.32
CA ALA A 293 32.54 10.76 -6.04
C ALA A 293 33.22 11.66 -4.99
N GLN A 294 32.46 12.54 -4.36
CA GLN A 294 32.94 13.40 -3.28
C GLN A 294 33.04 12.58 -1.98
N LEU A 295 34.08 11.76 -1.86
CA LEU A 295 34.31 10.86 -0.71
C LEU A 295 35.32 11.44 0.28
N SER A 296 35.09 11.19 1.57
CA SER A 296 36.07 11.46 2.62
C SER A 296 37.21 10.43 2.61
N LYS A 297 38.33 10.75 3.27
CA LYS A 297 39.47 9.81 3.42
C LYS A 297 39.05 8.49 4.08
N ASP A 298 38.16 8.56 5.08
CA ASP A 298 37.69 7.38 5.80
C ASP A 298 36.81 6.49 4.91
N GLN A 299 35.98 7.10 4.04
CA GLN A 299 35.18 6.37 3.07
C GLN A 299 36.07 5.66 2.05
N LEU A 300 37.10 6.34 1.53
CA LEU A 300 38.07 5.75 0.59
C LEU A 300 38.79 4.51 1.15
N ALA A 301 39.00 4.42 2.46
CA ALA A 301 39.64 3.26 3.08
C ALA A 301 38.75 2.01 3.14
N THR A 302 37.43 2.16 2.96
CA THR A 302 36.43 1.09 3.17
C THR A 302 35.80 0.55 1.89
N VAL A 303 35.96 1.29 0.78
CA VAL A 303 35.46 0.91 -0.54
C VAL A 303 36.40 -0.10 -1.23
N ILE A 304 35.84 -0.95 -2.07
CA ILE A 304 36.55 -1.92 -2.89
C ILE A 304 36.57 -1.39 -4.33
N THR A 305 37.75 -1.34 -4.94
CA THR A 305 37.89 -0.96 -6.35
C THR A 305 37.79 -2.17 -7.26
N LYS A 306 36.96 -2.07 -8.30
CA LYS A 306 36.94 -3.04 -9.40
C LYS A 306 37.89 -2.55 -10.48
N GLY A 307 39.00 -3.28 -10.67
CA GLY A 307 39.92 -3.05 -11.79
C GLY A 307 39.27 -3.44 -13.13
N HIS A 308 39.66 -2.75 -14.21
CA HIS A 308 39.27 -3.08 -15.58
C HIS A 308 39.76 -4.47 -15.99
#